data_AF-K1QKN9-F1
#
_entry.id   AF-K1QKN9-F1
#
_cell.length_a   1.000
_cell.length_b   1.000
_cell.length_c   1.000
_cell.angle_alpha   90.00
_cell.angle_beta   90.00
_cell.angle_gamma   90.00
#
_symmetry.space_group_name_H-M   'P 1'
#
loop_
_entity.id
_entity.type
_entity.pdbx_description
1 polymer ?
#
loop_
_entity_poly.entity_id
_entity_poly.type
_entity_poly.pdbx_seq_one_letter_code
_entity_poly.pdbx_strand_id
1 'polypeptide(L)'
;MAGGLFSISREYFTEPGTYDPGMDIWGGEKLELSFRVDYGVVTDRKKLLERLQCHSFDWFVKNVYPDLFVPGEAIASGEIRSKAKPMCIDSAVDNHNYHKPVNMWPCHNQGGNQYWMLSKNGEIRRDDGCLDYSGGESVIVYPCHGQKGNQEWQYREDNSIYHANTQKCMETSVDGQKLTMKTCTGIDRQIWTWKRKSPSGIIRNN
;
A
#
# COMPACT_ATOMS: atom_id res chain seq x y z
N MET A 1 13.99 -3.04 -15.18
CA MET A 1 14.15 -2.58 -16.58
C MET A 1 12.97 -1.69 -16.93
N ALA A 2 13.09 -0.50 -17.50
CA ALA A 2 11.95 0.09 -18.21
C ALA A 2 11.86 -0.66 -19.56
N GLY A 3 10.72 -1.27 -19.87
CA GLY A 3 10.62 -2.40 -20.82
C GLY A 3 10.86 -2.07 -22.30
N GLY A 4 11.15 -0.82 -22.65
CA GLY A 4 11.25 -0.38 -24.05
C GLY A 4 12.61 -0.61 -24.71
N LEU A 5 13.69 -0.84 -23.95
CA LEU A 5 15.05 -0.95 -24.48
C LEU A 5 15.83 -2.03 -23.71
N PHE A 6 16.15 -3.14 -24.38
CA PHE A 6 17.06 -4.16 -23.89
C PHE A 6 17.73 -4.88 -25.06
N SER A 7 18.85 -5.55 -24.79
CA SER A 7 19.47 -6.50 -25.72
C SER A 7 19.40 -7.90 -25.14
N ILE A 8 19.05 -8.87 -25.98
CA ILE A 8 18.94 -10.28 -25.63
C ILE A 8 19.47 -11.12 -26.81
N SER A 9 20.07 -12.27 -26.52
CA SER A 9 20.39 -13.23 -27.59
C SER A 9 19.10 -13.65 -28.30
N ARG A 10 19.13 -13.70 -29.63
CA ARG A 10 17.98 -14.12 -30.44
C ARG A 10 17.53 -15.53 -30.08
N GLU A 11 18.48 -16.44 -29.89
CA GLU A 11 18.23 -17.85 -29.54
C GLU A 11 17.57 -17.95 -28.16
N TYR A 12 18.14 -17.25 -27.18
CA TYR A 12 17.63 -17.19 -25.81
C TYR A 12 16.26 -16.50 -25.70
N PHE A 13 15.93 -15.60 -26.63
CA PHE A 13 14.61 -14.96 -26.70
C PHE A 13 13.55 -15.87 -27.32
N THR A 14 13.94 -16.71 -28.30
CA THR A 14 13.02 -17.65 -28.94
C THR A 14 12.73 -18.90 -28.11
N GLU A 15 13.69 -19.35 -27.30
CA GLU A 15 13.57 -20.56 -26.47
C GLU A 15 12.37 -20.56 -25.50
N PRO A 16 12.12 -19.50 -24.70
CA PRO A 16 10.96 -19.43 -23.82
C PRO A 16 9.65 -19.04 -24.54
N GLY A 17 9.66 -18.83 -25.86
CA GLY A 17 8.46 -18.54 -26.66
C GLY A 17 8.26 -17.08 -27.07
N THR A 18 9.32 -16.25 -27.09
CA THR A 18 9.25 -14.80 -27.40
C THR A 18 8.22 -14.08 -26.52
N TYR A 19 7.48 -13.09 -27.06
CA TYR A 19 6.36 -12.48 -26.35
C TYR A 19 5.09 -13.33 -26.49
N ASP A 20 4.22 -13.26 -25.48
CA ASP A 20 2.90 -13.87 -25.58
C ASP A 20 2.07 -13.21 -26.70
N PRO A 21 1.67 -13.97 -27.75
CA PRO A 21 0.91 -13.41 -28.86
C PRO A 21 -0.53 -13.01 -28.49
N GLY A 22 -1.01 -13.40 -27.30
CA GLY A 22 -2.31 -12.99 -26.76
C GLY A 22 -2.29 -11.66 -26.00
N MET A 23 -1.13 -10.97 -25.93
CA MET A 23 -1.04 -9.63 -25.37
C MET A 23 -1.41 -8.57 -26.41
N ASP A 24 -2.37 -7.72 -26.06
CA ASP A 24 -2.84 -6.62 -26.90
C ASP A 24 -2.41 -5.25 -26.35
N ILE A 25 -2.21 -4.29 -27.25
CA ILE A 25 -1.87 -2.88 -26.98
C ILE A 25 -0.47 -2.67 -26.39
N TRP A 26 -0.34 -2.50 -25.07
CA TRP A 26 0.92 -2.18 -24.38
C TRP A 26 0.71 -2.31 -22.87
N GLY A 27 1.68 -2.89 -22.15
CA GLY A 27 1.67 -3.00 -20.69
C GLY A 27 1.63 -4.45 -20.20
N GLY A 28 2.62 -4.81 -19.39
CA GLY A 28 2.71 -6.13 -18.75
C GLY A 28 3.70 -7.08 -19.42
N GLU A 29 4.03 -6.86 -20.70
CA GLU A 29 4.95 -7.68 -21.51
C GLU A 29 6.36 -7.76 -20.88
N LYS A 30 6.84 -6.67 -20.30
CA LYS A 30 8.10 -6.65 -19.56
C LYS A 30 8.07 -7.52 -18.31
N LEU A 31 6.97 -7.46 -17.55
CA LEU A 31 6.84 -8.24 -16.30
C LEU A 31 6.70 -9.71 -16.63
N GLU A 32 5.85 -10.02 -17.62
CA GLU A 32 5.64 -11.36 -18.12
C GLU A 32 6.94 -11.96 -18.67
N LEU A 33 7.69 -11.25 -19.51
CA LEU A 33 9.00 -11.71 -19.97
C LEU A 33 9.97 -11.87 -18.78
N SER A 34 9.97 -10.97 -17.79
CA SER A 34 10.82 -11.10 -16.59
C SER A 34 10.44 -12.29 -15.69
N PHE A 35 9.18 -12.73 -15.73
CA PHE A 35 8.68 -13.87 -14.96
C PHE A 35 8.77 -15.20 -15.72
N ARG A 36 8.63 -15.18 -17.05
CA ARG A 36 8.80 -16.34 -17.94
C ARG A 36 10.26 -16.71 -18.11
N VAL A 37 11.14 -15.72 -18.14
CA VAL A 37 12.58 -15.96 -18.27
C VAL A 37 13.09 -16.53 -16.95
N ASP A 38 13.62 -17.75 -17.02
CA ASP A 38 14.50 -18.24 -15.97
C ASP A 38 15.64 -17.22 -15.81
N TYR A 39 15.72 -16.60 -14.63
CA TYR A 39 16.77 -15.63 -14.31
C TYR A 39 18.15 -16.28 -14.26
N GLY A 40 18.21 -17.60 -14.46
CA GLY A 40 19.40 -18.40 -14.58
C GLY A 40 20.09 -18.59 -13.24
N VAL A 41 21.31 -19.13 -13.32
CA VAL A 41 22.09 -19.46 -12.13
C VAL A 41 22.71 -18.19 -11.54
N VAL A 42 22.13 -17.69 -10.45
CA VAL A 42 22.65 -16.52 -9.69
C VAL A 42 23.84 -16.84 -8.78
N THR A 43 24.43 -18.03 -8.90
CA THR A 43 25.50 -18.53 -8.03
C THR A 43 26.70 -17.59 -7.99
N ASP A 44 27.13 -17.04 -9.13
CA ASP A 44 28.30 -16.17 -9.16
C ASP A 44 28.04 -14.81 -8.50
N ARG A 45 26.81 -14.28 -8.60
CA ARG A 45 26.40 -13.06 -7.88
C ARG A 45 26.34 -13.30 -6.37
N LYS A 46 25.87 -14.47 -5.93
CA LYS A 46 25.88 -14.86 -4.50
C LYS A 46 27.30 -15.03 -3.97
N LYS A 47 28.18 -15.75 -4.69
CA LYS A 47 29.60 -15.88 -4.36
C LYS A 47 30.33 -14.53 -4.30
N LEU A 48 29.94 -13.58 -5.16
CA LEU A 48 30.49 -12.23 -5.12
C LEU A 48 30.07 -11.47 -3.85
N LEU A 49 28.78 -11.57 -3.44
CA LEU A 49 28.31 -10.98 -2.18
C LEU A 49 29.07 -11.53 -0.97
N GLU A 50 29.27 -12.85 -0.93
CA GLU A 50 30.03 -13.52 0.13
C GLU A 50 31.49 -13.06 0.17
N ARG A 51 32.16 -13.01 -1.00
CA ARG A 51 33.55 -12.59 -1.11
C ARG A 51 33.78 -11.14 -0.70
N LEU A 52 32.86 -10.26 -1.05
CA LEU A 52 32.91 -8.84 -0.69
C LEU A 52 32.40 -8.56 0.74
N GLN A 53 31.98 -9.61 1.47
CA GLN A 53 31.44 -9.51 2.82
C GLN A 53 30.31 -8.46 2.93
N CYS A 54 29.43 -8.44 1.93
CA CYS A 54 28.33 -7.47 1.88
C CYS A 54 27.35 -7.66 3.04
N HIS A 55 26.81 -6.54 3.55
CA HIS A 55 25.71 -6.58 4.50
C HIS A 55 24.41 -7.06 3.86
N SER A 56 23.48 -7.58 4.68
CA SER A 56 22.16 -8.02 4.23
C SER A 56 21.28 -6.83 3.83
N PHE A 57 20.23 -7.10 3.05
CA PHE A 57 19.26 -6.06 2.71
C PHE A 57 18.52 -5.51 3.95
N ASP A 58 18.27 -6.36 4.96
CA ASP A 58 17.71 -5.92 6.25
C ASP A 58 18.64 -4.92 6.96
N TRP A 59 19.95 -5.19 6.94
CA TRP A 59 20.93 -4.23 7.46
C TRP A 59 20.93 -2.93 6.67
N PHE A 60 20.84 -2.98 5.34
CA PHE A 60 20.77 -1.79 4.50
C PHE A 60 19.55 -0.92 4.85
N VAL A 61 18.36 -1.51 4.94
CA VAL A 61 17.15 -0.75 5.29
C VAL A 61 17.27 -0.15 6.69
N LYS A 62 17.80 -0.89 7.67
CA LYS A 62 17.90 -0.40 9.05
C LYS A 62 19.02 0.63 9.29
N ASN A 63 20.10 0.61 8.51
CA ASN A 63 21.30 1.41 8.78
C ASN A 63 21.59 2.47 7.71
N VAL A 64 21.20 2.23 6.46
CA VAL A 64 21.48 3.15 5.33
C VAL A 64 20.23 3.93 4.94
N TYR A 65 19.05 3.31 4.99
CA TYR A 65 17.79 3.99 4.66
C TYR A 65 16.67 3.74 5.70
N PRO A 66 16.88 4.17 6.96
CA PRO A 66 15.98 3.85 8.07
C PRO A 66 14.57 4.43 7.93
N ASP A 67 14.41 5.49 7.14
CA ASP A 67 13.11 6.15 6.91
C ASP A 67 12.26 5.41 5.86
N LEU A 68 12.81 4.39 5.19
CA LEU A 68 12.07 3.58 4.22
C LEU A 68 11.00 2.75 4.93
N PHE A 69 9.74 3.02 4.62
CA PHE A 69 8.63 2.20 5.10
C PHE A 69 8.68 0.81 4.45
N VAL A 70 8.77 -0.23 5.26
CA VAL A 70 8.71 -1.63 4.82
C VAL A 70 7.29 -2.15 4.99
N PRO A 71 6.54 -2.44 3.90
CA PRO A 71 5.16 -2.94 3.94
C PRO A 71 4.93 -4.19 4.82
N GLY A 72 5.99 -4.98 5.04
CA GLY A 72 5.98 -6.16 5.90
C GLY A 72 5.67 -5.86 7.36
N GLU A 73 5.92 -4.64 7.84
CA GLU A 73 5.71 -4.26 9.24
C GLU A 73 4.34 -3.63 9.53
N ALA A 74 3.49 -3.47 8.51
CA ALA A 74 2.16 -2.91 8.67
C ALA A 74 1.31 -3.76 9.64
N ILE A 75 0.64 -3.13 10.61
CA ILE A 75 -0.19 -3.83 11.60
C ILE A 75 -1.62 -4.09 11.08
N ALA A 76 -2.01 -3.42 10.01
CA ALA A 76 -3.19 -3.72 9.23
C ALA A 76 -2.92 -3.39 7.76
N SER A 77 -3.55 -4.12 6.84
CA SER A 77 -3.43 -3.80 5.42
C SER A 77 -4.59 -4.31 4.59
N GLY A 78 -4.74 -3.77 3.39
CA GLY A 78 -5.81 -4.11 2.45
C GLY A 78 -6.82 -2.98 2.34
N GLU A 79 -7.99 -3.31 1.84
CA GLU A 79 -9.09 -2.36 1.74
C GLU A 79 -9.68 -2.00 3.10
N ILE A 80 -9.99 -0.72 3.28
CA ILE A 80 -10.70 -0.23 4.45
C ILE A 80 -12.18 -0.14 4.09
N ARG A 81 -12.95 -1.15 4.53
CA ARG A 81 -14.36 -1.35 4.14
C ARG A 81 -15.29 -0.75 5.19
N SER A 82 -16.28 0.03 4.76
CA SER A 82 -17.33 0.49 5.67
C SER A 82 -18.23 -0.67 6.10
N LYS A 83 -18.64 -0.70 7.38
CA LYS A 83 -19.69 -1.63 7.84
C LYS A 83 -21.08 -1.21 7.35
N ALA A 84 -21.31 0.08 7.15
CA ALA A 84 -22.63 0.61 6.80
C ALA A 84 -23.03 0.34 5.33
N LYS A 85 -22.07 0.29 4.41
CA LYS A 85 -22.29 0.07 2.96
C LYS A 85 -21.08 -0.65 2.34
N PRO A 86 -21.23 -1.35 1.19
CA PRO A 86 -20.13 -2.03 0.50
C PRO A 86 -19.19 -1.05 -0.24
N MET A 87 -18.70 -0.06 0.49
CA MET A 87 -17.87 1.03 0.02
C MET A 87 -16.52 1.00 0.74
N CYS A 88 -15.47 1.34 0.01
CA CYS A 88 -14.09 1.33 0.43
C CYS A 88 -13.50 2.74 0.39
N ILE A 89 -12.56 3.01 1.28
CA ILE A 89 -11.73 4.22 1.21
C ILE A 89 -10.89 4.16 -0.07
N ASP A 90 -11.05 5.17 -0.91
CA ASP A 90 -10.47 5.24 -2.25
C ASP A 90 -9.87 6.62 -2.48
N SER A 91 -8.65 6.66 -3.00
CA SER A 91 -8.08 7.90 -3.51
C SER A 91 -7.30 7.66 -4.78
N ALA A 92 -7.35 8.64 -5.67
CA ALA A 92 -6.59 8.58 -6.91
C ALA A 92 -5.08 8.37 -6.63
N VAL A 93 -4.43 7.56 -7.46
CA VAL A 93 -3.08 7.00 -7.20
C VAL A 93 -1.96 7.97 -7.55
N ASP A 94 -2.18 8.94 -8.44
CA ASP A 94 -1.08 9.79 -8.92
C ASP A 94 -0.59 10.81 -7.87
N ASN A 95 0.71 11.13 -7.94
CA ASN A 95 1.37 12.11 -7.06
C ASN A 95 0.91 13.55 -7.34
N HIS A 96 0.22 13.82 -8.46
CA HIS A 96 -0.40 15.12 -8.72
C HIS A 96 -1.74 15.28 -7.97
N ASN A 97 -2.25 14.20 -7.37
CA ASN A 97 -3.45 14.17 -6.55
C ASN A 97 -3.15 14.19 -5.06
N TYR A 98 -1.89 14.44 -4.66
CA TYR A 98 -1.64 14.92 -3.31
C TYR A 98 -2.53 16.16 -3.04
N HIS A 99 -3.03 16.27 -1.82
CA HIS A 99 -4.01 17.26 -1.36
C HIS A 99 -5.45 17.10 -1.85
N LYS A 100 -5.77 16.08 -2.65
CA LYS A 100 -7.17 15.81 -3.02
C LYS A 100 -7.91 15.04 -1.92
N PRO A 101 -9.23 15.30 -1.74
CA PRO A 101 -10.06 14.54 -0.82
C PRO A 101 -10.04 13.05 -1.13
N VAL A 102 -9.93 12.25 -0.07
CA VAL A 102 -10.17 10.82 -0.12
C VAL A 102 -11.68 10.58 -0.09
N ASN A 103 -12.17 9.75 -0.99
CA ASN A 103 -13.59 9.48 -1.17
C ASN A 103 -13.91 8.02 -0.86
N MET A 104 -15.19 7.69 -0.95
CA MET A 104 -15.67 6.32 -0.87
C MET A 104 -16.00 5.83 -2.28
N TRP A 105 -15.57 4.61 -2.62
CA TRP A 105 -15.89 3.97 -3.90
C TRP A 105 -16.29 2.51 -3.68
N PRO A 106 -17.08 1.86 -4.57
CA PRO A 106 -17.36 0.43 -4.45
C PRO A 106 -16.07 -0.39 -4.33
N CYS A 107 -16.06 -1.31 -3.36
CA CYS A 107 -14.91 -2.17 -3.11
C CYS A 107 -14.68 -3.14 -4.27
N HIS A 108 -13.46 -3.21 -4.81
CA HIS A 108 -13.19 -3.99 -6.03
C HIS A 108 -12.12 -5.09 -5.90
N ASN A 109 -11.43 -5.21 -4.77
CA ASN A 109 -10.38 -6.22 -4.49
C ASN A 109 -9.18 -6.20 -5.47
N GLN A 110 -8.96 -5.10 -6.19
CA GLN A 110 -7.87 -5.00 -7.18
C GLN A 110 -6.60 -4.36 -6.59
N GLY A 111 -6.64 -3.98 -5.30
CA GLY A 111 -5.57 -3.24 -4.66
C GLY A 111 -5.49 -1.81 -5.19
N GLY A 112 -4.29 -1.34 -5.53
CA GLY A 112 -4.07 -0.02 -6.12
C GLY A 112 -4.57 1.12 -5.25
N ASN A 113 -5.52 1.91 -5.76
CA ASN A 113 -6.14 3.07 -5.10
C ASN A 113 -6.90 2.73 -3.81
N GLN A 114 -7.35 1.48 -3.63
CA GLN A 114 -8.08 1.04 -2.43
C GLN A 114 -7.21 0.27 -1.44
N TYR A 115 -5.92 0.10 -1.71
CA TYR A 115 -5.03 -0.64 -0.82
C TYR A 115 -4.32 0.30 0.15
N TRP A 116 -4.55 0.10 1.45
CA TRP A 116 -3.97 0.91 2.53
C TRP A 116 -3.19 0.04 3.50
N MET A 117 -2.22 0.64 4.19
CA MET A 117 -1.40 0.00 5.23
C MET A 117 -1.31 0.87 6.48
N LEU A 118 -1.59 0.31 7.66
CA LEU A 118 -1.35 0.99 8.93
C LEU A 118 0.09 0.73 9.41
N SER A 119 0.89 1.78 9.53
CA SER A 119 2.23 1.69 10.11
C SER A 119 2.16 1.53 11.63
N LYS A 120 3.22 1.00 12.24
CA LYS A 120 3.36 0.92 13.71
C LYS A 120 3.33 2.29 14.39
N ASN A 121 3.68 3.34 13.64
CA ASN A 121 3.70 4.72 14.12
C ASN A 121 2.36 5.44 13.94
N GLY A 122 1.32 4.73 13.45
CA GLY A 122 -0.03 5.28 13.33
C GLY A 122 -0.31 5.97 11.99
N GLU A 123 0.52 5.83 10.97
CA GLU A 123 0.22 6.39 9.65
C GLU A 123 -0.61 5.40 8.82
N ILE A 124 -1.69 5.87 8.17
CA ILE A 124 -2.41 5.10 7.16
C ILE A 124 -1.83 5.46 5.80
N ARG A 125 -1.14 4.52 5.16
CA ARG A 125 -0.22 4.75 4.05
C ARG A 125 -0.64 4.02 2.77
N ARG A 126 -0.28 4.62 1.65
CA ARG A 126 -0.09 4.00 0.35
C ARG A 126 1.20 4.59 -0.24
N ASP A 127 2.24 3.76 -0.36
CA ASP A 127 3.58 4.17 -0.78
C ASP A 127 4.15 5.34 0.07
N ASP A 128 4.41 6.48 -0.56
CA ASP A 128 4.87 7.75 0.03
C ASP A 128 3.73 8.68 0.46
N GLY A 129 2.46 8.31 0.19
CA GLY A 129 1.27 9.05 0.57
C GLY A 129 0.61 8.54 1.86
N CYS A 130 0.25 9.47 2.74
CA CYS A 130 -0.39 9.24 4.02
C CYS A 130 -1.76 9.92 4.09
N LEU A 131 -2.72 9.30 4.78
CA LEU A 131 -3.96 9.99 5.15
C LEU A 131 -3.64 11.11 6.15
N ASP A 132 -4.16 12.30 5.85
CA ASP A 132 -3.92 13.53 6.60
C ASP A 132 -5.24 14.23 6.92
N TYR A 133 -5.41 14.64 8.17
CA TYR A 133 -6.55 15.43 8.61
C TYR A 133 -6.15 16.60 9.51
N SER A 134 -6.17 17.79 8.93
CA SER A 134 -5.84 19.05 9.62
C SER A 134 -7.08 19.78 10.17
N GLY A 135 -8.18 19.07 10.46
CA GLY A 135 -9.38 19.67 11.06
C GLY A 135 -10.38 20.30 10.09
N GLY A 136 -10.13 20.23 8.78
CA GLY A 136 -11.01 20.73 7.72
C GLY A 136 -12.22 19.84 7.42
N GLU A 137 -12.77 19.96 6.21
CA GLU A 137 -13.95 19.20 5.77
C GLU A 137 -13.63 17.74 5.42
N SER A 138 -12.47 17.49 4.81
CA SER A 138 -12.11 16.20 4.21
C SER A 138 -10.77 15.69 4.71
N VAL A 139 -10.62 14.36 4.74
CA VAL A 139 -9.32 13.70 4.84
C VAL A 139 -8.69 13.72 3.44
N ILE A 140 -7.40 14.02 3.35
CA ILE A 140 -6.65 14.09 2.09
C ILE A 140 -5.50 13.08 2.10
N VAL A 141 -4.92 12.81 0.93
CA VAL A 141 -3.60 12.18 0.86
C VAL A 141 -2.53 13.28 0.84
N TYR A 142 -1.55 13.20 1.73
CA TYR A 142 -0.41 14.11 1.81
C TYR A 142 0.89 13.29 1.93
N PRO A 143 2.05 13.79 1.50
CA PRO A 143 3.32 13.12 1.74
C PRO A 143 3.50 12.67 3.20
N CYS A 144 3.87 11.41 3.39
CA CYS A 144 4.17 10.88 4.72
C CYS A 144 5.35 11.62 5.34
N HIS A 145 5.18 12.15 6.55
CA HIS A 145 6.23 12.92 7.22
C HIS A 145 6.68 12.35 8.57
N GLY A 146 6.03 11.35 9.14
CA GLY A 146 6.45 10.71 10.40
C GLY A 146 6.33 11.58 11.66
N GLN A 147 6.03 12.88 11.52
CA GLN A 147 5.88 13.86 12.62
C GLN A 147 4.61 13.68 13.48
N LYS A 148 3.83 12.60 13.26
CA LYS A 148 2.55 12.34 13.95
C LYS A 148 1.53 13.47 13.72
N GLY A 149 0.69 13.78 14.73
CA GLY A 149 -0.26 14.89 14.67
C GLY A 149 -1.42 14.64 13.71
N ASN A 150 -1.48 15.42 12.63
CA ASN A 150 -2.50 15.33 11.58
C ASN A 150 -2.41 14.06 10.71
N GLN A 151 -1.33 13.28 10.82
CA GLN A 151 -1.19 11.97 10.17
C GLN A 151 -1.18 10.80 11.17
N GLU A 152 -1.57 11.03 12.43
CA GLU A 152 -1.59 10.01 13.48
C GLU A 152 -3.00 9.41 13.66
N TRP A 153 -3.11 8.13 13.32
CA TRP A 153 -4.34 7.35 13.31
C TRP A 153 -4.20 6.10 14.20
N GLN A 154 -5.33 5.66 14.74
CA GLN A 154 -5.43 4.43 15.52
C GLN A 154 -6.59 3.60 14.99
N TYR A 155 -6.32 2.36 14.61
CA TYR A 155 -7.36 1.38 14.31
C TYR A 155 -7.68 0.57 15.57
N ARG A 156 -8.69 1.02 16.32
CA ARG A 156 -9.05 0.54 17.67
C ARG A 156 -9.73 -0.82 17.64
N GLU A 157 -9.81 -1.50 18.78
CA GLU A 157 -10.40 -2.85 18.91
C GLU A 157 -11.88 -2.91 18.53
N ASP A 158 -12.62 -1.82 18.74
CA ASP A 158 -14.01 -1.65 18.30
C ASP A 158 -14.16 -1.45 16.79
N ASN A 159 -13.04 -1.55 16.04
CA ASN A 159 -12.95 -1.34 14.61
C ASN A 159 -13.27 0.10 14.15
N SER A 160 -13.19 1.08 15.06
CA SER A 160 -13.16 2.49 14.69
C SER A 160 -11.76 2.92 14.24
N ILE A 161 -11.72 3.86 13.28
CA ILE A 161 -10.49 4.56 12.89
C ILE A 161 -10.54 5.93 13.57
N TYR A 162 -9.66 6.11 14.55
CA TYR A 162 -9.58 7.28 15.40
C TYR A 162 -8.40 8.16 15.02
N HIS A 163 -8.63 9.46 14.91
CA HIS A 163 -7.59 10.44 14.64
C HIS A 163 -7.10 11.05 15.96
N ALA A 164 -5.84 10.79 16.30
CA ALA A 164 -5.29 11.05 17.62
C ALA A 164 -5.31 12.54 17.99
N ASN A 165 -4.97 13.40 17.03
CA ASN A 165 -4.87 14.84 17.24
C ASN A 165 -6.22 15.53 17.45
N THR A 166 -7.25 15.16 16.69
CA THR A 166 -8.59 15.82 16.77
C THR A 166 -9.57 15.09 17.67
N GLN A 167 -9.20 13.90 18.16
CA GLN A 167 -10.05 13.02 18.96
C GLN A 167 -11.37 12.63 18.28
N LYS A 168 -11.40 12.62 16.95
CA LYS A 168 -12.57 12.28 16.14
C LYS A 168 -12.41 10.90 15.51
N CYS A 169 -13.54 10.29 15.19
CA CYS A 169 -13.60 9.05 14.44
C CYS A 169 -13.94 9.33 12.97
N MET A 170 -13.34 8.53 12.11
CA MET A 170 -13.63 8.52 10.68
C MET A 170 -15.01 7.92 10.43
N GLU A 171 -15.84 8.64 9.69
CA GLU A 171 -17.25 8.33 9.45
C GLU A 171 -17.61 8.48 7.96
N THR A 172 -18.29 7.49 7.39
CA THR A 172 -18.92 7.64 6.07
C THR A 172 -20.15 8.55 6.14
N SER A 173 -20.35 9.42 5.16
CA SER A 173 -21.61 10.15 4.97
C SER A 173 -22.82 9.21 4.85
N VAL A 174 -24.02 9.74 5.03
CA VAL A 174 -25.28 8.95 4.97
C VAL A 174 -25.49 8.32 3.59
N ASP A 175 -25.13 9.02 2.52
CA ASP A 175 -25.13 8.49 1.16
C ASP A 175 -24.01 7.45 0.92
N GLY A 176 -22.99 7.41 1.79
CA GLY A 176 -21.85 6.50 1.73
C GLY A 176 -20.78 6.90 0.70
N GLN A 177 -20.85 8.11 0.13
CA GLN A 177 -19.93 8.57 -0.92
C GLN A 177 -18.75 9.38 -0.40
N LYS A 178 -18.87 9.99 0.79
CA LYS A 178 -17.87 10.87 1.35
C LYS A 178 -17.34 10.35 2.68
N LEU A 179 -16.08 10.67 2.94
CA LEU A 179 -15.42 10.45 4.22
C LEU A 179 -15.46 11.74 5.04
N THR A 180 -15.84 11.64 6.31
CA THR A 180 -15.95 12.78 7.23
C THR A 180 -15.36 12.44 8.59
N MET A 181 -15.01 13.46 9.38
CA MET A 181 -14.53 13.27 10.75
C MET A 181 -15.56 13.80 11.75
N LYS A 182 -16.04 12.93 12.63
CA LYS A 182 -17.12 13.22 13.59
C LYS A 182 -16.74 12.75 15.00
N THR A 183 -17.51 13.19 15.99
CA THR A 183 -17.39 12.66 17.36
C THR A 183 -17.60 11.14 17.34
N CYS A 184 -16.77 10.41 18.07
CA CYS A 184 -16.88 8.95 18.16
C CYS A 184 -18.19 8.57 18.87
N THR A 185 -19.07 7.85 18.17
CA THR A 185 -20.38 7.39 18.64
C THR A 185 -20.56 5.88 18.52
N GLY A 186 -19.70 5.19 17.76
CA GLY A 186 -19.76 3.73 17.57
C GLY A 186 -20.87 3.26 16.61
N ILE A 187 -21.52 4.18 15.88
CA ILE A 187 -22.50 3.83 14.84
C ILE A 187 -21.83 3.09 13.67
N ASP A 188 -22.59 2.28 12.93
CA ASP A 188 -22.05 1.48 11.82
C ASP A 188 -21.29 2.29 10.76
N ARG A 189 -21.62 3.57 10.56
CA ARG A 189 -20.89 4.47 9.64
C ARG A 189 -19.47 4.83 10.12
N GLN A 190 -19.14 4.55 11.38
CA GLN A 190 -17.81 4.75 11.99
C GLN A 190 -17.04 3.45 12.18
N ILE A 191 -17.61 2.30 11.79
CA ILE A 191 -17.01 0.99 11.97
C ILE A 191 -16.45 0.50 10.63
N TRP A 192 -15.21 0.02 10.66
CA TRP A 192 -14.43 -0.30 9.49
C TRP A 192 -13.90 -1.74 9.55
N THR A 193 -14.10 -2.50 8.48
CA THR A 193 -13.46 -3.81 8.32
C THR A 193 -12.13 -3.62 7.61
N TRP A 194 -11.03 -3.90 8.31
CA TRP A 194 -9.67 -3.82 7.77
C TRP A 194 -8.82 -4.96 8.33
N LYS A 195 -8.11 -5.68 7.46
CA LYS A 195 -7.42 -6.92 7.85
C LYS A 195 -6.19 -6.59 8.71
N ARG A 196 -6.26 -6.92 10.00
CA ARG A 196 -5.14 -6.82 10.94
C ARG A 196 -4.08 -7.87 10.61
N LYS A 197 -2.80 -7.49 10.63
CA LYS A 197 -1.69 -8.43 10.56
C LYS A 197 -1.28 -8.81 11.98
N SER A 198 -1.01 -10.10 12.21
CA SER A 198 -0.44 -10.55 13.49
C SER A 198 0.95 -9.89 13.69
N PRO A 199 1.32 -9.50 14.92
CA PRO A 199 2.66 -9.00 15.24
C PRO A 199 3.80 -9.94 14.79
N SER A 200 3.49 -11.23 14.60
CA SER A 200 4.42 -12.29 14.20
C SER A 200 4.54 -12.50 12.68
N GLY A 201 3.87 -11.69 11.84
CA GLY A 201 3.86 -11.88 10.38
C GLY A 201 3.02 -13.07 9.88
N ILE A 202 2.43 -13.86 10.79
CA ILE A 202 1.56 -14.99 10.46
C ILE A 202 0.13 -14.48 10.26
N ILE A 203 -0.37 -14.59 9.04
CA ILE A 203 -1.77 -14.32 8.71
C ILE A 203 -2.63 -15.38 9.43
N ARG A 204 -3.42 -14.98 10.43
CA ARG A 204 -4.49 -15.85 10.94
C ARG A 204 -5.63 -15.80 9.93
N ASN A 205 -5.79 -16.87 9.16
CA ASN A 205 -7.02 -17.11 8.43
C ASN A 205 -8.02 -17.68 9.45
N ASN A 206 -9.13 -16.98 9.63
CA ASN A 206 -10.34 -17.62 10.15
C ASN A 206 -11.03 -18.36 9.01
#